data_AF-A0A239BQ06-F1
#
_entry.id   AF-A0A239BQ06-F1
#
_cell.length_a   1.000
_cell.length_b   1.000
_cell.length_c   1.000
_cell.angle_alpha   90.00
_cell.angle_beta   90.00
_cell.angle_gamma   90.00
#
_symmetry.space_group_name_H-M   'P 1'
#
loop_
_entity.id
_entity.type
_entity.pdbx_description
1 polymer ?
#
loop_
_entity_poly.entity_id
_entity_poly.type
_entity_poly.pdbx_seq_one_letter_code
_entity_poly.pdbx_strand_id
1 'polypeptide(L)'
;MRNRVTDACARALACCGFTRRRHGILLQPEHGWLDLRLSDEGTSVVAEPVVGVRHRPVEKILVATAGWDEPVACVTLPVGGRWVFPAGGDLVAVADELAEVVVVRGQPFIDRWADWAALRREIGGLLPEATRFFLLPAVALADGDRDRARALIAEESARLVARDDKYAVAYRDYARRFTRLARGDV
;
A
#
# COMPACT_ATOMS: atom_id res chain seq x y z
N MET A 1 -0.35 8.48 -22.75
CA MET A 1 0.52 7.28 -22.75
C MET A 1 0.29 6.38 -21.52
N ARG A 2 0.32 6.91 -20.29
CA ARG A 2 0.14 6.14 -19.03
C ARG A 2 -1.02 5.14 -19.00
N ASN A 3 -2.18 5.51 -19.55
CA ASN A 3 -3.33 4.60 -19.66
C ASN A 3 -3.01 3.35 -20.48
N ARG A 4 -2.34 3.51 -21.63
CA ARG A 4 -1.95 2.38 -22.51
C ARG A 4 -0.94 1.46 -21.83
N VAL A 5 0.00 2.03 -21.08
CA VAL A 5 0.96 1.27 -20.26
C VAL A 5 0.24 0.49 -19.17
N THR A 6 -0.67 1.15 -18.43
CA THR A 6 -1.47 0.49 -17.40
C THR A 6 -2.29 -0.66 -17.99
N ASP A 7 -2.89 -0.47 -19.16
CA ASP A 7 -3.67 -1.52 -19.85
C ASP A 7 -2.81 -2.68 -20.34
N ALA A 8 -1.59 -2.41 -20.80
CA ALA A 8 -0.64 -3.46 -21.19
C ALA A 8 -0.25 -4.30 -19.97
N CYS A 9 0.17 -3.67 -18.87
CA CYS A 9 0.50 -4.38 -17.63
C CYS A 9 -0.71 -5.14 -17.05
N ALA A 10 -1.93 -4.56 -17.14
CA ALA A 10 -3.13 -5.24 -16.68
C ALA A 10 -3.41 -6.53 -17.47
N ARG A 11 -3.18 -6.52 -18.78
CA ARG A 11 -3.33 -7.73 -19.62
C ARG A 11 -2.27 -8.77 -19.31
N ALA A 12 -1.00 -8.35 -19.20
CA ALA A 12 0.11 -9.25 -18.90
C ALA A 12 -0.07 -9.94 -17.53
N LEU A 13 -0.60 -9.22 -16.54
CA LEU A 13 -0.84 -9.74 -15.18
C LEU A 13 -2.24 -10.35 -14.97
N ALA A 14 -3.06 -10.44 -16.01
CA ALA A 14 -4.43 -10.97 -15.90
C ALA A 14 -4.44 -12.45 -15.46
N CYS A 15 -3.44 -13.24 -15.85
CA CYS A 15 -3.28 -14.64 -15.43
C CYS A 15 -3.08 -14.77 -13.91
N CYS A 16 -2.60 -13.71 -13.25
CA CYS A 16 -2.44 -13.63 -11.80
C CYS A 16 -3.65 -12.96 -11.13
N GLY A 17 -4.73 -12.69 -11.86
CA GLY A 17 -5.93 -12.06 -11.33
C GLY A 17 -5.82 -10.55 -11.12
N PHE A 18 -4.73 -9.90 -11.53
CA PHE A 18 -4.66 -8.44 -11.44
C PHE A 18 -5.63 -7.79 -12.45
N THR A 19 -6.34 -6.78 -11.99
CA THR A 19 -7.25 -5.98 -12.79
C THR A 19 -6.99 -4.49 -12.59
N ARG A 20 -7.17 -3.71 -13.65
CA ARG A 20 -6.96 -2.27 -13.62
C ARG A 20 -7.95 -1.59 -12.65
N ARG A 21 -7.42 -0.67 -11.83
CA ARG A 21 -8.21 0.25 -11.03
C ARG A 21 -8.07 1.70 -11.51
N ARG A 22 -7.22 2.50 -10.86
CA ARG A 22 -7.01 3.93 -11.17
C ARG A 22 -5.54 4.30 -11.05
N HIS A 23 -5.09 5.32 -11.77
CA HIS A 23 -3.76 5.93 -11.61
C HIS A 23 -2.56 4.95 -11.64
N GLY A 24 -2.60 3.91 -12.46
CA GLY A 24 -1.54 2.89 -12.50
C GLY A 24 -1.63 1.83 -11.40
N ILE A 25 -2.70 1.84 -10.60
CA ILE A 25 -3.00 0.80 -9.62
C ILE A 25 -3.72 -0.37 -10.28
N LEU A 26 -3.22 -1.57 -9.96
CA LEU A 26 -3.75 -2.88 -10.31
C LEU A 26 -4.10 -3.63 -9.02
N LEU A 27 -5.19 -4.40 -9.03
CA LEU A 27 -5.67 -5.14 -7.87
C LEU A 27 -5.89 -6.61 -8.21
N GLN A 28 -5.40 -7.51 -7.35
CA GLN A 28 -5.89 -8.88 -7.31
C GLN A 28 -7.15 -8.96 -6.43
N PRO A 29 -7.95 -10.03 -6.56
CA PRO A 29 -9.01 -10.33 -5.60
C PRO A 29 -8.46 -10.33 -4.18
N GLU A 30 -9.26 -9.77 -3.26
CA GLU A 30 -9.08 -9.77 -1.81
C GLU A 30 -7.87 -8.96 -1.29
N HIS A 31 -6.65 -9.34 -1.68
CA HIS A 31 -5.43 -8.94 -0.98
C HIS A 31 -4.38 -8.25 -1.86
N GLY A 32 -4.16 -8.68 -3.10
CA GLY A 32 -3.05 -8.14 -3.90
C GLY A 32 -3.29 -6.70 -4.38
N TRP A 33 -2.23 -5.91 -4.32
CA TRP A 33 -2.17 -4.53 -4.80
C TRP A 33 -0.85 -4.32 -5.53
N LEU A 34 -0.89 -3.58 -6.62
CA LEU A 34 0.30 -3.22 -7.38
C LEU A 34 0.14 -1.77 -7.84
N ASP A 35 1.11 -0.94 -7.48
CA ASP A 35 1.26 0.40 -8.01
C ASP A 35 2.42 0.43 -8.98
N LEU A 36 2.14 0.75 -10.24
CA LEU A 36 3.17 0.87 -11.29
C LEU A 36 4.07 2.10 -11.11
N ARG A 37 3.70 3.06 -10.24
CA ARG A 37 4.41 4.34 -10.00
C ARG A 37 4.84 5.03 -11.28
N LEU A 38 3.86 5.30 -12.13
CA LEU A 38 4.12 5.80 -13.47
C LEU A 38 4.60 7.26 -13.46
N SER A 39 5.75 7.51 -14.06
CA SER A 39 6.28 8.84 -14.38
C SER A 39 6.39 9.04 -15.89
N ASP A 40 6.36 10.29 -16.36
CA ASP A 40 6.64 10.61 -17.76
C ASP A 40 8.10 11.09 -17.86
N GLU A 41 8.82 10.60 -18.88
CA GLU A 41 10.21 10.96 -19.14
C GLU A 41 10.44 11.17 -20.64
N GLY A 42 10.47 12.44 -21.05
CA GLY A 42 10.53 12.81 -22.46
C GLY A 42 9.34 12.23 -23.22
N THR A 43 9.62 11.34 -24.17
CA THR A 43 8.59 10.64 -24.95
C THR A 43 8.20 9.27 -24.37
N SER A 44 8.75 8.89 -23.22
CA SER A 44 8.52 7.59 -22.59
C SER A 44 7.67 7.71 -21.33
N VAL A 45 7.05 6.61 -20.93
CA VAL A 45 6.51 6.43 -19.59
C VAL A 45 7.40 5.44 -18.86
N VAL A 46 7.75 5.72 -17.61
CA VAL A 46 8.55 4.84 -16.78
C VAL A 46 7.68 4.23 -15.68
N ALA A 47 7.84 2.94 -15.43
CA ALA A 47 7.21 2.23 -14.32
C ALA A 47 8.27 1.74 -13.33
N GLU A 48 7.99 1.94 -12.04
CA GLU A 48 8.78 1.48 -10.90
C GLU A 48 7.86 0.72 -9.94
N PRO A 49 7.46 -0.51 -10.30
CA PRO A 49 6.39 -1.24 -9.65
C PRO A 49 6.67 -1.53 -8.17
N VAL A 50 5.63 -1.32 -7.36
CA VAL A 50 5.57 -1.71 -5.95
C VAL A 50 4.38 -2.60 -5.74
N VAL A 51 4.64 -3.82 -5.29
CA VAL A 51 3.60 -4.78 -4.87
C VAL A 51 3.25 -4.50 -3.42
N GLY A 52 2.01 -4.75 -3.05
CA GLY A 52 1.55 -4.64 -1.68
C GLY A 52 0.41 -5.58 -1.37
N VAL A 53 0.13 -5.71 -0.08
CA VAL A 53 -0.98 -6.52 0.43
C VAL A 53 -1.97 -5.67 1.18
N ARG A 54 -3.24 -5.84 0.85
CA ARG A 54 -4.39 -5.17 1.43
C ARG A 54 -5.07 -6.10 2.42
N HIS A 55 -5.52 -5.51 3.51
CA HIS A 55 -6.45 -6.13 4.43
C HIS A 55 -7.61 -5.17 4.60
N ARG A 56 -8.79 -5.52 4.09
CA ARG A 56 -9.95 -4.61 4.06
C ARG A 56 -10.28 -3.97 5.42
N PRO A 57 -10.23 -4.70 6.55
CA PRO A 57 -10.46 -4.06 7.86
C PRO A 57 -9.45 -2.95 8.17
N VAL A 58 -8.17 -3.18 7.86
CA VAL A 58 -7.09 -2.20 8.07
C VAL A 58 -7.21 -1.03 7.10
N GLU A 59 -7.48 -1.30 5.81
CA GLU A 59 -7.72 -0.27 4.78
C GLU A 59 -8.84 0.68 5.22
N LYS A 60 -9.99 0.16 5.66
CA LYS A 60 -11.11 0.97 6.15
C LYS A 60 -10.73 1.88 7.32
N ILE A 61 -9.95 1.36 8.27
CA ILE A 61 -9.48 2.17 9.40
C ILE A 61 -8.58 3.31 8.90
N LEU A 62 -7.59 3.00 8.06
CA LEU A 62 -6.64 4.00 7.54
C LEU A 62 -7.33 5.08 6.70
N VAL A 63 -8.30 4.71 5.86
CA VAL A 63 -9.09 5.67 5.08
C VAL A 63 -9.87 6.59 6.01
N ALA A 64 -10.55 6.03 7.02
CA ALA A 64 -11.35 6.80 7.96
C ALA A 64 -10.51 7.72 8.86
N THR A 65 -9.30 7.31 9.24
CA THR A 65 -8.51 8.02 10.26
C THR A 65 -7.34 8.80 9.69
N ALA A 66 -6.63 8.26 8.71
CA ALA A 66 -5.43 8.88 8.13
C ALA A 66 -5.73 9.69 6.86
N GLY A 67 -6.97 9.61 6.34
CA GLY A 67 -7.38 10.32 5.12
C GLY A 67 -6.71 9.78 3.86
N TRP A 68 -6.29 8.51 3.88
CA TRP A 68 -5.68 7.86 2.74
C TRP A 68 -6.74 7.47 1.71
N ASP A 69 -6.35 7.50 0.44
CA ASP A 69 -7.20 7.16 -0.69
C ASP A 69 -7.22 5.65 -0.97
N GLU A 70 -8.41 5.05 -1.10
CA GLU A 70 -8.52 3.64 -1.49
C GLU A 70 -8.08 3.40 -2.96
N PRO A 71 -7.41 2.28 -3.27
CA PRO A 71 -7.03 1.20 -2.37
C PRO A 71 -5.69 1.45 -1.65
N VAL A 72 -5.58 0.97 -0.41
CA VAL A 72 -4.39 1.11 0.46
C VAL A 72 -3.79 -0.24 0.80
N ALA A 73 -2.50 -0.44 0.48
CA ALA A 73 -1.73 -1.58 0.95
C ALA A 73 -1.21 -1.38 2.38
N CYS A 74 -1.29 -2.43 3.20
CA CYS A 74 -0.78 -2.48 4.56
C CYS A 74 0.73 -2.71 4.62
N VAL A 75 1.26 -3.52 3.71
CA VAL A 75 2.69 -3.76 3.54
C VAL A 75 3.01 -3.71 2.07
N THR A 76 4.21 -3.24 1.74
CA THR A 76 4.65 -3.07 0.36
C THR A 76 6.07 -3.58 0.16
N LEU A 77 6.35 -4.01 -1.06
CA LEU A 77 7.64 -4.49 -1.54
C LEU A 77 7.91 -3.85 -2.90
N PRO A 78 8.97 -3.03 -3.04
CA PRO A 78 9.48 -2.66 -4.34
C PRO A 78 9.91 -3.92 -5.08
N VAL A 79 9.31 -4.17 -6.25
CA VAL A 79 9.65 -5.35 -7.06
C VAL A 79 11.06 -5.19 -7.67
N GLY A 80 11.59 -3.96 -7.65
CA GLY A 80 12.94 -3.59 -8.08
C GLY A 80 13.05 -3.49 -9.59
N GLY A 81 13.91 -2.61 -10.09
CA GLY A 81 14.04 -2.33 -11.52
C GLY A 81 13.23 -1.11 -11.97
N ARG A 82 13.44 -0.74 -13.23
CA ARG A 82 12.86 0.43 -13.88
C ARG A 82 12.52 0.04 -15.30
N TRP A 83 11.24 0.14 -15.67
CA TRP A 83 10.75 -0.28 -16.99
C TRP A 83 10.39 0.94 -17.81
N VAL A 84 11.02 1.08 -18.96
CA VAL A 84 10.82 2.22 -19.86
C VAL A 84 9.89 1.78 -20.99
N PHE A 85 8.77 2.48 -21.12
CA PHE A 85 7.77 2.29 -22.17
C PHE A 85 7.88 3.44 -23.19
N PRO A 86 8.69 3.30 -24.25
CA PRO A 86 8.89 4.37 -25.24
C PRO A 86 7.64 4.62 -26.08
N ALA A 87 7.42 5.88 -26.48
CA ALA A 87 6.38 6.22 -27.45
C ALA A 87 6.64 5.51 -28.79
N GLY A 88 5.62 4.77 -29.25
CA GLY A 88 5.69 4.00 -30.50
C GLY A 88 6.41 2.65 -30.38
N GLY A 89 6.95 2.31 -29.20
CA GLY A 89 7.55 0.99 -28.96
C GLY A 89 6.52 -0.09 -28.64
N ASP A 90 7.03 -1.32 -28.49
CA ASP A 90 6.24 -2.47 -28.09
C ASP A 90 5.94 -2.43 -26.59
N LEU A 91 4.74 -1.95 -26.25
CA LEU A 91 4.28 -1.90 -24.86
C LEU A 91 3.99 -3.27 -24.27
N VAL A 92 3.69 -4.27 -25.12
CA VAL A 92 3.33 -5.61 -24.67
C VAL A 92 4.58 -6.34 -24.21
N ALA A 93 5.65 -6.33 -25.01
CA ALA A 93 6.93 -6.93 -24.63
C ALA A 93 7.45 -6.41 -23.27
N VAL A 94 7.46 -5.09 -23.07
CA VAL A 94 7.92 -4.49 -21.79
C VAL A 94 6.97 -4.84 -20.63
N ALA A 95 5.67 -4.93 -20.89
CA ALA A 95 4.69 -5.31 -19.88
C ALA A 95 4.82 -6.80 -19.47
N ASP A 96 5.14 -7.68 -20.42
CA ASP A 96 5.35 -9.11 -20.16
C ASP A 96 6.61 -9.32 -19.31
N GLU A 97 7.72 -8.65 -19.64
CA GLU A 97 8.95 -8.66 -18.82
C GLU A 97 8.70 -8.15 -17.39
N LEU A 98 7.95 -7.06 -17.25
CA LEU A 98 7.54 -6.56 -15.93
C LEU A 98 6.68 -7.59 -15.19
N ALA A 99 5.73 -8.21 -15.89
CA ALA A 99 4.82 -9.18 -15.30
C ALA A 99 5.56 -10.41 -14.77
N GLU A 100 6.53 -10.95 -15.51
CA GLU A 100 7.37 -12.06 -15.06
C GLU A 100 8.06 -11.75 -13.73
N VAL A 101 8.62 -10.56 -13.59
CA VAL A 101 9.30 -10.13 -12.36
C VAL A 101 8.31 -9.96 -11.20
N VAL A 102 7.12 -9.41 -11.47
CA VAL A 102 6.03 -9.32 -10.47
C VAL A 102 5.57 -10.72 -10.04
N VAL A 103 5.47 -11.68 -10.95
CA VAL A 103 5.09 -13.06 -10.60
C VAL A 103 6.16 -13.72 -9.74
N VAL A 104 7.42 -13.65 -10.16
CA VAL A 104 8.52 -14.32 -9.46
C VAL A 104 8.80 -13.71 -8.09
N ARG A 105 8.73 -12.37 -7.95
CA ARG A 105 9.12 -11.67 -6.72
C ARG A 105 7.93 -11.17 -5.89
N GLY A 106 6.88 -10.71 -6.57
CA GLY A 106 5.72 -10.09 -5.95
C GLY A 106 4.69 -11.09 -5.45
N GLN A 107 4.38 -12.14 -6.21
CA GLN A 107 3.36 -13.12 -5.80
C GLN A 107 3.71 -13.82 -4.49
N PRO A 108 4.94 -14.30 -4.24
CA PRO A 108 5.29 -14.91 -2.96
C PRO A 108 5.17 -13.94 -1.78
N PHE A 109 5.40 -12.64 -2.02
CA PHE A 109 5.19 -11.61 -1.00
C PHE A 109 3.69 -11.44 -0.70
N ILE A 110 2.84 -11.42 -1.73
CA ILE A 110 1.39 -11.36 -1.56
C ILE A 110 0.89 -12.56 -0.78
N ASP A 111 1.25 -13.76 -1.21
CA ASP A 111 0.78 -15.02 -0.60
C ASP A 111 1.16 -15.09 0.88
N ARG A 112 2.40 -14.69 1.23
CA ARG A 112 2.86 -14.69 2.62
C ARG A 112 2.08 -13.71 3.49
N TRP A 113 1.86 -12.49 3.01
CA TRP A 113 1.27 -11.42 3.85
C TRP A 113 -0.24 -11.31 3.73
N ALA A 114 -0.86 -12.06 2.82
CA ALA A 114 -2.31 -12.28 2.78
C ALA A 114 -2.80 -13.07 4.01
N ASP A 115 -1.94 -13.90 4.61
CA ASP A 115 -2.22 -14.51 5.91
C ASP A 115 -2.22 -13.46 7.03
N TRP A 116 -3.40 -13.22 7.61
CA TRP A 116 -3.58 -12.31 8.74
C TRP A 116 -2.70 -12.66 9.94
N ALA A 117 -2.50 -13.95 10.22
CA ALA A 117 -1.69 -14.41 11.34
C ALA A 117 -0.19 -14.11 11.14
N ALA A 118 0.30 -14.27 9.91
CA ALA A 118 1.65 -13.86 9.55
C ALA A 118 1.81 -12.34 9.68
N LEU A 119 0.87 -11.57 9.10
CA LEU A 119 0.91 -10.11 9.16
C LEU A 119 0.98 -9.59 10.60
N ARG A 120 0.03 -9.96 11.47
CA ARG A 120 -0.05 -9.42 12.84
C ARG A 120 1.20 -9.73 13.68
N ARG A 121 1.88 -10.84 13.40
CA ARG A 121 3.07 -11.27 14.14
C ARG A 121 4.31 -10.47 13.73
N GLU A 122 4.46 -10.17 12.44
CA GLU A 122 5.74 -9.72 11.88
C GLU A 122 5.72 -8.30 11.30
N ILE A 123 4.54 -7.69 11.09
CA ILE A 123 4.41 -6.39 10.43
C ILE A 123 5.28 -5.29 11.05
N GLY A 124 5.51 -5.33 12.37
CA GLY A 124 6.38 -4.36 13.05
C GLY A 124 7.80 -4.30 12.46
N GLY A 125 8.35 -5.41 11.98
CA GLY A 125 9.69 -5.47 11.39
C GLY A 125 9.75 -5.07 9.91
N LEU A 126 8.60 -4.92 9.24
CA LEU A 126 8.52 -4.68 7.80
C LEU A 126 8.31 -3.21 7.45
N LEU A 127 7.76 -2.44 8.38
CA LEU A 127 7.30 -1.08 8.09
C LEU A 127 8.42 -0.06 8.29
N PRO A 128 8.59 0.87 7.33
CA PRO A 128 9.35 2.09 7.58
C PRO A 128 8.82 2.83 8.81
N GLU A 129 9.71 3.48 9.56
CA GLU A 129 9.35 4.18 10.82
C GLU A 129 8.16 5.13 10.62
N ALA A 130 8.16 5.91 9.55
CA ALA A 130 7.11 6.91 9.30
C ALA A 130 5.70 6.32 9.11
N THR A 131 5.57 5.14 8.49
CA THR A 131 4.26 4.50 8.23
C THR A 131 3.85 3.56 9.37
N ARG A 132 4.82 3.07 10.14
CA ARG A 132 4.63 2.17 11.29
C ARG A 132 3.60 2.70 12.29
N PHE A 133 3.65 3.99 12.61
CA PHE A 133 2.77 4.62 13.61
C PHE A 133 1.33 4.82 13.15
N PHE A 134 1.03 4.60 11.87
CA PHE A 134 -0.33 4.57 11.33
C PHE A 134 -0.85 3.13 11.22
N LEU A 135 -0.01 2.24 10.71
CA LEU A 135 -0.40 0.87 10.38
C LEU A 135 -0.48 -0.04 11.61
N LEU A 136 0.44 0.06 12.57
CA LEU A 136 0.40 -0.82 13.75
C LEU A 136 -0.87 -0.62 14.60
N PRO A 137 -1.31 0.61 14.90
CA PRO A 137 -2.59 0.82 15.56
C PRO A 137 -3.76 0.27 14.74
N ALA A 138 -3.78 0.51 13.43
CA ALA A 138 -4.85 0.03 12.55
C ALA A 138 -4.94 -1.49 12.50
N VAL A 139 -3.80 -2.20 12.47
CA VAL A 139 -3.75 -3.66 12.56
C VAL A 139 -4.23 -4.14 13.92
N ALA A 140 -3.77 -3.54 15.03
CA ALA A 140 -4.23 -3.91 16.37
C ALA A 140 -5.75 -3.72 16.53
N LEU A 141 -6.29 -2.61 16.02
CA LEU A 141 -7.73 -2.35 16.07
C LEU A 141 -8.51 -3.33 15.18
N ALA A 142 -8.01 -3.67 14.00
CA ALA A 142 -8.60 -4.67 13.13
C ALA A 142 -8.59 -6.09 13.75
N ASP A 143 -7.60 -6.39 14.60
CA ASP A 143 -7.51 -7.65 15.37
C ASP A 143 -8.44 -7.65 16.61
N GLY A 144 -9.13 -6.53 16.89
CA GLY A 144 -9.99 -6.36 18.06
C GLY A 144 -9.24 -5.91 19.32
N ASP A 145 -7.93 -5.76 19.28
CA ASP A 145 -7.08 -5.32 20.39
C ASP A 145 -7.09 -3.79 20.53
N ARG A 146 -8.21 -3.27 21.03
CA ARG A 146 -8.43 -1.83 21.23
C ARG A 146 -7.44 -1.22 22.23
N ASP A 147 -7.04 -1.98 23.25
CA ASP A 147 -6.12 -1.48 24.29
C ASP A 147 -4.74 -1.25 23.71
N ARG A 148 -4.21 -2.23 22.97
CA ARG A 148 -2.93 -2.08 22.26
C ARG A 148 -2.99 -0.99 21.20
N ALA A 149 -4.09 -0.92 20.44
CA ALA A 149 -4.25 0.12 19.43
C ALA A 149 -4.17 1.53 20.05
N ARG A 150 -4.84 1.75 21.19
CA ARG A 150 -4.78 3.01 21.93
C ARG A 150 -3.40 3.28 22.52
N ALA A 151 -2.74 2.27 23.07
CA ALA A 151 -1.39 2.41 23.63
C ALA A 151 -0.38 2.87 22.57
N LEU A 152 -0.42 2.30 21.36
CA LEU A 152 0.47 2.68 20.25
C LEU A 152 0.26 4.14 19.79
N ILE A 153 -0.99 4.60 19.76
CA ILE A 153 -1.30 6.02 19.45
C ILE A 153 -0.76 6.95 20.54
N ALA A 154 -0.92 6.57 21.81
CA ALA A 154 -0.48 7.37 22.95
C ALA A 154 1.05 7.49 22.99
N GLU A 155 1.76 6.39 22.71
CA GLU A 155 3.22 6.35 22.62
C GLU A 155 3.75 7.38 21.61
N GLU A 156 3.24 7.34 20.37
CA GLU A 156 3.69 8.27 19.35
C GLU A 156 3.24 9.71 19.62
N SER A 157 2.03 9.89 20.15
CA SER A 157 1.55 11.23 20.55
C SER A 157 2.44 11.86 21.62
N ALA A 158 2.93 11.08 22.58
CA ALA A 158 3.86 11.53 23.60
C ALA A 158 5.21 11.93 22.99
N ARG A 159 5.72 11.16 22.02
CA ARG A 159 6.96 11.49 21.29
C ARG A 159 6.87 12.81 20.52
N LEU A 160 5.69 13.16 20.04
CA LEU A 160 5.44 14.34 19.19
C LEU A 160 4.94 15.57 19.95
N VAL A 161 4.80 15.51 21.28
CA VAL A 161 4.14 16.57 22.07
C VAL A 161 4.76 17.97 21.90
N ALA A 162 6.08 18.04 21.78
CA ALA A 162 6.83 19.28 21.63
C ALA A 162 7.18 19.62 20.16
N ARG A 163 6.61 18.88 19.19
CA ARG A 163 6.89 19.05 17.77
C ARG A 163 5.69 19.68 17.07
N ASP A 164 5.96 20.65 16.20
CA ASP A 164 4.95 21.33 15.38
C ASP A 164 5.26 21.29 13.87
N ASP A 165 6.12 20.35 13.46
CA ASP A 165 6.32 20.08 12.06
C ASP A 165 5.05 19.48 11.40
N LYS A 166 5.04 19.48 10.06
CA LYS A 166 3.89 18.98 9.27
C LYS A 166 3.48 17.56 9.65
N TYR A 167 4.44 16.71 10.02
CA TYR A 167 4.16 15.34 10.43
C TYR A 167 3.44 15.32 11.77
N ALA A 168 3.92 16.05 12.78
CA ALA A 168 3.29 16.12 14.09
C ALA A 168 1.84 16.65 14.03
N VAL A 169 1.60 17.67 13.20
CA VAL A 169 0.25 18.21 12.96
C VAL A 169 -0.67 17.15 12.34
N ALA A 170 -0.22 16.50 11.26
CA ALA A 170 -1.00 15.46 10.59
C ALA A 170 -1.27 14.25 11.51
N TYR A 171 -0.27 13.83 12.29
CA TYR A 171 -0.40 12.71 13.21
C TYR A 171 -1.40 13.00 14.33
N ARG A 172 -1.44 14.23 14.88
CA ARG A 172 -2.43 14.60 15.90
C ARG A 172 -3.88 14.55 15.38
N ASP A 173 -4.11 14.96 14.14
CA ASP A 173 -5.44 14.85 13.52
C ASP A 173 -5.81 13.37 13.31
N TYR A 174 -4.88 12.57 12.79
CA TYR A 174 -5.04 11.12 12.68
C TYR A 174 -5.36 10.47 14.04
N ALA A 175 -4.56 10.74 15.09
CA ALA A 175 -4.73 10.17 16.42
C ALA A 175 -6.10 10.51 17.03
N ARG A 176 -6.58 11.74 16.80
CA ARG A 176 -7.92 12.17 17.24
C ARG A 176 -9.02 11.38 16.55
N ARG A 177 -8.96 11.24 15.22
CA ARG A 177 -9.94 10.46 14.44
C ARG A 177 -9.90 8.98 14.84
N PHE A 178 -8.70 8.43 14.98
CA PHE A 178 -8.47 7.04 15.39
C PHE A 178 -9.04 6.74 16.77
N THR A 179 -8.81 7.62 17.75
CA THR A 179 -9.30 7.42 19.12
C THR A 179 -10.83 7.37 19.19
N ARG A 180 -11.53 8.19 18.40
CA ARG A 180 -13.00 8.14 18.29
C ARG A 180 -13.46 6.81 17.69
N LEU A 181 -12.84 6.39 16.58
CA LEU A 181 -13.14 5.11 15.94
C LEU A 181 -12.92 3.93 16.89
N ALA A 182 -11.81 3.91 17.62
CA ALA A 182 -11.48 2.83 18.54
C ALA A 182 -12.45 2.71 19.73
N ARG A 183 -13.14 3.79 20.10
CA ARG A 183 -14.19 3.82 21.14
C ARG A 183 -15.57 3.38 20.64
N GLY A 184 -15.76 3.33 19.32
CA GLY A 184 -17.07 3.10 18.71
C GLY A 184 -17.92 4.36 18.61
N ASP A 185 -17.32 5.55 18.70
CA ASP A 185 -18.03 6.84 18.65
C ASP A 185 -18.36 7.28 17.19
N VAL A 186 -18.45 6.34 16.25
CA VAL A 186 -18.55 6.56 14.79
C VAL A 186 -19.69 5.77 14.19
#